data_AF-A0A8T6SKL5-F1
#
_entry.id   AF-A0A8T6SKL5-F1
#
_cell.length_a   1.000
_cell.length_b   1.000
_cell.length_c   1.000
_cell.angle_alpha   90.00
_cell.angle_beta   90.00
_cell.angle_gamma   90.00
#
_symmetry.space_group_name_H-M   'P 1'
#
loop_
_entity.id
_entity.type
_entity.pdbx_description
1 polymer ?
#
loop_
_entity_poly.entity_id
_entity_poly.type
_entity_poly.pdbx_seq_one_letter_code
_entity_poly.pdbx_strand_id
1 'polypeptide(L)' 'MADANIAETLRETAAEIVVNLLPSGAAKASQWYAEQALKADCAFVNATPVFLASDQRWIQR' A
#
# COMPACT_ATOMS: atom_id res chain seq x y z
N MET A 1 8.17 -14.61 -15.58
CA MET A 1 8.15 -14.19 -14.17
C MET A 1 6.73 -14.40 -13.69
N ALA A 2 6.50 -15.25 -12.71
CA ALA A 2 5.19 -15.29 -12.06
C ALA A 2 4.97 -13.91 -11.42
N ASP A 3 3.80 -13.31 -11.62
CA ASP A 3 3.46 -12.04 -10.98
C ASP A 3 3.63 -12.21 -9.45
N ALA A 4 4.39 -11.32 -8.82
CA ALA A 4 4.63 -11.41 -7.38
C ALA A 4 3.34 -11.04 -6.61
N ASN A 5 2.87 -11.95 -5.76
CA ASN A 5 1.74 -11.71 -4.86
C ASN A 5 2.21 -10.93 -3.62
N ILE A 6 2.21 -9.60 -3.71
CA ILE A 6 2.76 -8.74 -2.67
C ILE A 6 2.08 -8.94 -1.32
N ALA A 7 0.76 -9.16 -1.26
CA ALA A 7 0.08 -9.38 0.00
C ALA A 7 0.53 -10.68 0.69
N GLU A 8 0.88 -11.72 -0.08
CA GLU A 8 1.44 -12.96 0.45
C GLU A 8 2.86 -12.76 0.95
N THR A 9 3.72 -12.10 0.18
CA THR A 9 5.07 -11.76 0.61
C THR A 9 5.08 -10.94 1.91
N LEU A 10 4.16 -9.98 2.07
CA LEU A 10 4.03 -9.20 3.30
C LEU A 10 3.65 -10.07 4.51
N ARG A 11 2.72 -11.03 4.33
CA ARG A 11 2.35 -11.98 5.38
C ARG A 11 3.49 -12.93 5.74
N GLU A 12 4.20 -13.47 4.75
CA GLU A 12 5.33 -14.38 4.97
C GLU A 12 6.50 -13.72 5.69
N THR A 13 6.72 -12.44 5.42
CA THR A 13 7.77 -11.66 6.08
C THR A 13 7.36 -11.13 7.45
N ALA A 14 6.11 -11.38 7.89
CA ALA A 14 5.53 -10.81 9.09
C ALA A 14 5.68 -9.28 9.15
N ALA A 15 5.56 -8.61 8.00
CA ALA A 15 5.65 -7.17 7.92
C ALA A 15 4.44 -6.51 8.60
N GLU A 16 4.69 -5.55 9.48
CA GLU A 16 3.62 -4.81 10.17
C GLU A 16 3.32 -3.47 9.48
N ILE A 17 4.31 -2.89 8.78
CA ILE A 17 4.23 -1.55 8.19
C ILE A 17 4.81 -1.55 6.77
N VAL A 18 4.05 -0.97 5.83
CA VAL A 18 4.48 -0.65 4.46
C VAL A 18 4.64 0.85 4.31
N VAL A 19 5.83 1.31 3.92
CA VAL A 19 6.12 2.74 3.70
C VAL A 19 6.19 3.03 2.20
N ASN A 20 5.30 3.91 1.71
CA ASN A 20 5.25 4.32 0.31
C ASN A 20 6.26 5.43 0.02
N LEU A 21 7.31 5.09 -0.72
CA LEU A 21 8.35 5.99 -1.22
C LEU A 21 8.35 6.06 -2.76
N LEU A 22 7.22 5.76 -3.40
CA LEU A 22 7.10 5.85 -4.84
C LEU A 22 7.22 7.32 -5.34
N PRO A 23 7.60 7.53 -6.61
CA PRO A 23 7.60 8.87 -7.20
C PRO A 23 6.22 9.53 -7.09
N SER A 24 6.17 10.85 -6.81
CA SER A 24 4.92 11.59 -6.55
C SER A 24 3.85 11.48 -7.64
N GLY A 25 4.23 11.18 -8.89
CA GLY A 25 3.30 10.97 -10.01
C GLY A 25 2.65 9.57 -10.06
N ALA A 26 3.09 8.63 -9.23
CA ALA A 26 2.67 7.23 -9.28
C ALA A 26 1.42 6.95 -8.43
N ALA A 27 0.35 7.73 -8.63
CA ALA A 27 -0.87 7.64 -7.83
C ALA A 27 -1.53 6.25 -7.90
N LYS A 28 -1.64 5.67 -9.10
CA LYS A 28 -2.23 4.33 -9.30
C LYS A 28 -1.43 3.24 -8.58
N ALA A 29 -0.10 3.33 -8.62
CA ALA A 29 0.76 2.37 -7.93
C ALA A 29 0.66 2.52 -6.40
N SER A 30 0.64 3.76 -5.90
CA SER A 30 0.46 4.05 -4.47
C SER A 30 -0.84 3.46 -3.93
N GLN A 31 -1.94 3.66 -4.66
CA GLN A 31 -3.24 3.07 -4.34
C GLN A 31 -3.19 1.54 -4.39
N TRP A 32 -2.59 0.96 -5.42
CA TRP A 32 -2.47 -0.50 -5.53
C TRP A 32 -1.69 -1.11 -4.36
N TYR A 33 -0.58 -0.51 -3.94
CA TYR A 33 0.19 -0.97 -2.78
C TYR A 33 -0.55 -0.77 -1.46
N ALA A 34 -1.34 0.30 -1.32
CA ALA A 34 -2.23 0.46 -0.17
C ALA A 34 -3.26 -0.68 -0.10
N GLU A 35 -3.81 -1.14 -1.24
CA GLU A 35 -4.68 -2.32 -1.25
C GLU A 35 -3.94 -3.61 -0.86
N GLN A 36 -2.69 -3.79 -1.27
CA GLN A 36 -1.91 -4.97 -0.88
C GLN A 36 -1.59 -4.97 0.61
N ALA A 37 -1.26 -3.80 1.18
CA ALA A 37 -1.05 -3.64 2.61
C ALA A 37 -2.31 -3.97 3.41
N LEU A 38 -3.48 -3.45 3.01
CA LEU A 38 -4.76 -3.79 3.64
C LEU A 38 -5.06 -5.30 3.57
N LYS A 39 -4.83 -5.95 2.42
CA LYS A 39 -5.01 -7.41 2.25
C LYS A 39 -4.05 -8.24 3.11
N ALA A 40 -2.91 -7.66 3.50
CA ALA A 40 -1.91 -8.30 4.34
C ALA A 40 -2.05 -7.94 5.82
N ASP A 41 -3.05 -7.12 6.18
CA ASP A 41 -3.23 -6.56 7.53
C ASP A 41 -2.04 -5.72 8.01
N CYS A 42 -1.36 -5.05 7.08
CA CYS A 42 -0.25 -4.15 7.37
C CYS A 42 -0.74 -2.70 7.45
N ALA A 43 -0.16 -1.92 8.37
CA ALA A 43 -0.29 -0.47 8.35
C ALA A 43 0.38 0.11 7.09
N PHE A 44 -0.19 1.18 6.53
CA PHE A 44 0.34 1.84 5.34
C PHE A 44 0.69 3.30 5.62
N VAL A 45 1.97 3.65 5.48
CA VAL A 45 2.50 5.01 5.66
C VAL A 45 2.77 5.63 4.31
N ASN A 46 2.01 6.67 3.95
CA ASN A 46 2.19 7.37 2.68
C ASN A 46 3.11 8.58 2.81
N ALA A 47 4.32 8.53 2.24
CA ALA A 47 5.27 9.65 2.24
C ALA A 47 5.23 10.47 0.92
N THR A 48 4.15 10.34 0.16
CA THR A 48 3.96 11.01 -1.14
C THR A 48 2.74 11.94 -1.07
N PRO A 49 2.59 12.92 -2.00
CA PRO A 49 1.42 13.80 -2.03
C PRO A 49 0.14 13.12 -2.56
N VAL A 50 0.16 11.81 -2.84
CA VAL A 50 -1.02 11.08 -3.31
C VAL A 50 -2.09 11.06 -2.21
N PHE A 51 -3.32 11.45 -2.56
CA PHE A 51 -4.44 11.41 -1.61
C PHE A 51 -4.84 9.96 -1.30
N LEU A 52 -4.60 9.56 -0.05
CA LEU A 52 -4.98 8.26 0.53
C LEU A 52 -5.65 8.50 1.89
N ALA A 53 -4.89 8.74 2.94
CA ALA A 53 -5.43 8.97 4.29
C ALA A 53 -6.32 10.22 4.41
N SER A 54 -6.25 11.14 3.43
CA SER A 54 -7.10 12.33 3.36
C SER A 54 -8.31 12.16 2.42
N ASP A 55 -8.44 11.02 1.75
CA ASP A 55 -9.57 10.70 0.89
C ASP A 55 -10.57 9.83 1.66
N GLN A 56 -11.81 10.32 1.79
CA GLN A 56 -12.89 9.62 2.50
C GLN A 56 -13.13 8.20 1.98
N ARG A 57 -12.90 7.94 0.68
CA ARG A 57 -13.05 6.62 0.08
C ARG A 57 -12.03 5.62 0.59
N TRP A 58 -10.86 6.10 1.01
CA TRP A 58 -9.77 5.28 1.54
C TRP A 58 -9.87 5.11 3.06
N ILE A 59 -10.35 6.11 3.78
CA ILE A 59 -10.58 6.04 5.23
C ILE A 59 -11.57 4.93 5.60
N GLN A 60 -12.54 4.64 4.74
CA GLN A 60 -13.57 3.62 4.97
C GLN A 60 -13.12 2.19 4.63
N ARG A 61 -11.90 2.00 4.11
CA ARG A 61 -11.37 0.68 3.75
C ARG A 61 -10.54 0.11 4.88
#